data_AF-A0A2N1URA1-F1
#
_entry.id   AF-A0A2N1URA1-F1
#
_cell.length_a   1.000
_cell.length_b   1.000
_cell.length_c   1.000
_cell.angle_alpha   90.00
_cell.angle_beta   90.00
_cell.angle_gamma   90.00
#
_symmetry.space_group_name_H-M   'P 1'
#
loop_
_entity.id
_entity.type
_entity.pdbx_description
1 polymer ?
#
loop_
_entity_poly.entity_id
_entity_poly.type
_entity_poly.pdbx_seq_one_letter_code
_entity_poly.pdbx_strand_id
1 'polypeptide(L)'
;SPVWAPPHADTQGQGLMLPVVQSLRDPQGKLLGVAVLEISFQYLVDKLMIIALPGLQEAYLLDDQARVMVRSSERNRLIGMPYGAFNPQQALDNPLFDQDRVVAAISTGSSGFLRYQRNGRPVLLAYYRLGALGWTYALEVDEEAFLKL
;
A
#
# COMPACT_ATOMS: atom_id res chain seq x y z
N SER A 1 1.11 -4.63 22.48
CA SER A 1 1.44 -3.60 21.47
C SER A 1 0.29 -3.52 20.47
N PRO A 2 0.13 -2.39 19.77
CA PRO A 2 -0.78 -2.30 18.64
C PRO A 2 -0.35 -3.25 17.52
N VAL A 3 -1.32 -3.79 16.78
CA VAL A 3 -1.11 -4.70 15.65
C VAL A 3 -1.96 -4.22 14.49
N TRP A 4 -1.41 -4.24 13.27
CA TRP A 4 -2.18 -3.97 12.07
C TRP A 4 -3.08 -5.16 11.73
N ALA A 5 -4.35 -4.90 11.50
CA ALA A 5 -5.29 -5.91 11.01
C ALA A 5 -5.49 -5.78 9.49
N PRO A 6 -6.00 -6.84 8.82
CA PRO A 6 -6.22 -6.80 7.38
C PRO A 6 -7.12 -5.62 6.96
N PRO A 7 -6.86 -5.03 5.79
CA PRO A 7 -7.72 -3.99 5.24
C PRO A 7 -9.16 -4.48 5.06
N HIS A 8 -10.11 -3.57 5.23
CA HIS A 8 -11.51 -3.85 4.97
C HIS A 8 -12.20 -2.62 4.37
N ALA A 9 -13.28 -2.84 3.64
CA ALA A 9 -14.07 -1.75 3.13
C ALA A 9 -14.98 -1.20 4.24
N ASP A 10 -14.99 0.13 4.38
CA ASP A 10 -15.89 0.82 5.29
C ASP A 10 -17.35 0.72 4.80
N THR A 11 -18.19 0.18 5.68
CA THR A 11 -19.64 0.08 5.47
C THR A 11 -20.35 1.44 5.35
N GLN A 12 -19.72 2.54 5.79
CA GLN A 12 -20.25 3.91 5.66
C GLN A 12 -19.75 4.65 4.41
N GLY A 13 -19.00 3.97 3.53
CA GLY A 13 -18.63 4.50 2.23
C GLY A 13 -17.35 5.34 2.19
N GLN A 14 -16.53 5.34 3.24
CA GLN A 14 -15.20 5.98 3.22
C GLN A 14 -14.15 5.21 2.38
N GLY A 15 -14.53 4.05 1.84
CA GLY A 15 -13.66 3.20 1.02
C GLY A 15 -12.83 2.25 1.88
N LEU A 16 -11.64 1.93 1.42
CA LEU A 16 -10.76 0.96 2.08
C LEU A 16 -10.07 1.55 3.32
N MET A 17 -10.13 0.82 4.44
CA MET A 17 -9.57 1.20 5.73
C MET A 17 -8.49 0.22 6.15
N LEU A 18 -7.44 0.74 6.79
CA LEU A 18 -6.34 -0.01 7.38
C LEU A 18 -6.36 0.18 8.92
N PRO A 19 -6.87 -0.83 9.66
CA PRO A 19 -6.98 -0.74 11.12
C PRO A 19 -5.68 -1.09 11.86
N VAL A 20 -5.43 -0.37 12.95
CA VAL A 20 -4.48 -0.72 14.01
C VAL A 20 -5.27 -1.02 15.28
N VAL A 21 -5.09 -2.22 15.83
CA VAL A 21 -5.85 -2.71 16.98
C VAL A 21 -4.95 -2.96 18.18
N GLN A 22 -5.47 -2.70 19.38
CA GLN A 22 -4.79 -3.04 20.64
C GLN A 22 -5.78 -3.56 21.68
N SER A 23 -5.49 -4.73 22.26
CA SER A 23 -6.24 -5.24 23.42
C SER A 23 -5.94 -4.38 24.66
N LEU A 24 -7.00 -3.96 25.35
CA LEU A 24 -6.94 -3.27 26.64
C LEU A 24 -7.13 -4.30 27.75
N ARG A 25 -6.24 -4.28 28.75
CA ARG A 25 -6.27 -5.22 29.88
C ARG A 25 -6.15 -4.47 31.20
N ASP A 26 -6.77 -5.01 32.24
CA ASP A 26 -6.59 -4.51 33.61
C ASP A 26 -5.22 -4.93 34.17
N PRO A 27 -4.82 -4.44 35.36
CA PRO A 27 -3.56 -4.83 35.99
C PRO A 27 -3.43 -6.32 36.29
N GLN A 28 -4.54 -7.05 36.36
CA GLN A 28 -4.60 -8.49 36.56
C GLN A 28 -4.55 -9.28 35.24
N GLY A 29 -4.45 -8.59 34.09
CA GLY A 29 -4.35 -9.18 32.76
C GLY A 29 -5.70 -9.52 32.11
N LYS A 30 -6.83 -9.25 32.78
CA LYS A 30 -8.18 -9.50 32.25
C LYS A 30 -8.44 -8.58 31.06
N LEU A 31 -9.00 -9.13 29.99
CA LEU A 31 -9.41 -8.35 28.81
C LEU A 31 -10.57 -7.41 29.19
N LEU A 32 -10.37 -6.12 28.94
CA LEU A 32 -11.39 -5.08 29.11
C LEU A 32 -12.06 -4.71 27.78
N GLY A 33 -11.35 -4.87 26.66
CA GLY A 33 -11.85 -4.56 25.32
C GLY A 33 -10.73 -4.44 24.30
N VAL A 34 -11.05 -3.87 23.14
CA VAL A 34 -10.10 -3.59 22.05
C VAL A 34 -10.26 -2.15 21.60
N ALA A 35 -9.15 -1.40 21.57
CA ALA A 35 -9.09 -0.08 20.96
C ALA A 35 -8.67 -0.22 19.49
N VAL A 36 -9.28 0.59 18.61
CA VAL A 36 -9.00 0.59 17.16
C VAL A 36 -8.74 2.02 16.71
N LEU A 37 -7.69 2.21 15.92
CA LEU A 37 -7.46 3.39 15.10
C LEU A 37 -7.51 2.97 13.65
N GLU A 38 -8.25 3.71 12.81
CA GLU A 38 -8.37 3.39 11.39
C GLU A 38 -7.74 4.49 10.53
N ILE A 39 -6.99 4.07 9.53
CA ILE A 39 -6.40 4.95 8.52
C ILE A 39 -7.06 4.63 7.19
N SER A 40 -7.65 5.63 6.53
CA SER A 40 -8.16 5.42 5.18
C SER A 40 -7.02 5.31 4.19
N PHE A 41 -7.17 4.47 3.18
CA PHE A 41 -6.20 4.39 2.08
C PHE A 41 -6.12 5.72 1.31
N GLN A 42 -7.23 6.45 1.25
CA GLN A 42 -7.24 7.81 0.71
C GLN A 42 -6.27 8.73 1.43
N TYR A 43 -6.22 8.67 2.77
CA TYR A 43 -5.25 9.43 3.55
C TYR A 43 -3.80 9.03 3.22
N LEU A 44 -3.52 7.73 3.07
CA LEU A 44 -2.20 7.24 2.66
C LEU A 44 -1.78 7.86 1.32
N VAL A 45 -2.68 7.82 0.33
CA VAL A 45 -2.43 8.41 -0.99
C VAL A 45 -2.18 9.91 -0.88
N ASP A 46 -3.10 10.65 -0.27
CA ASP A 46 -3.06 12.12 -0.23
C ASP A 46 -1.90 12.70 0.58
N LYS A 47 -1.45 11.99 1.62
CA LYS A 47 -0.50 12.53 2.60
C LYS A 47 0.86 11.84 2.58
N LEU A 48 0.93 10.58 2.18
CA LEU A 48 2.15 9.78 2.34
C LEU A 48 2.74 9.30 1.00
N MET A 49 1.93 9.18 -0.05
CA MET A 49 2.40 8.70 -1.36
C MET A 49 2.74 9.82 -2.35
N ILE A 50 2.31 11.05 -2.07
CA ILE A 50 2.63 12.22 -2.88
C ILE A 50 3.95 12.81 -2.39
N ILE A 51 5.03 12.49 -3.10
CA ILE A 51 6.37 13.01 -2.83
C ILE A 51 6.76 13.91 -3.99
N ALA A 52 7.25 15.12 -3.69
CA ALA A 52 7.81 16.01 -4.71
C ALA A 52 9.19 15.48 -5.15
N LEU A 53 9.17 14.51 -6.06
CA LEU A 53 10.35 13.86 -6.59
C LEU A 53 10.41 14.06 -8.12
N PRO A 54 11.46 14.68 -8.67
CA PRO A 54 11.63 14.82 -10.11
C PRO A 54 11.54 13.47 -10.84
N GLY A 55 10.74 13.45 -11.90
CA GLY A 55 10.50 12.24 -12.67
C GLY A 55 9.54 11.25 -12.02
N LEU A 56 8.95 11.49 -10.85
CA LEU A 56 7.97 10.56 -10.26
C LEU A 56 6.84 10.25 -11.24
N GLN A 57 6.68 8.97 -11.54
CA GLN A 57 5.62 8.45 -12.41
C GLN A 57 4.49 7.88 -11.56
N GLU A 58 4.82 7.04 -10.58
CA GLU A 58 3.84 6.37 -9.74
C GLU A 58 4.47 5.89 -8.43
N ALA A 59 3.69 5.91 -7.35
CA ALA A 59 3.99 5.25 -6.10
C ALA A 59 2.97 4.13 -5.85
N TYR A 60 3.40 3.04 -5.24
CA TYR A 60 2.57 1.87 -4.94
C TYR A 60 2.76 1.44 -3.49
N LEU A 61 1.67 0.95 -2.91
CA LEU A 61 1.70 0.16 -1.69
C LEU A 61 1.30 -1.26 -2.03
N LEU A 62 2.20 -2.20 -1.78
CA LEU A 62 2.07 -3.61 -2.10
C LEU A 62 1.93 -4.42 -0.82
N ASP A 63 1.02 -5.39 -0.80
CA ASP A 63 0.91 -6.32 0.33
C ASP A 63 2.07 -7.34 0.37
N ASP A 64 2.02 -8.26 1.33
CA ASP A 64 3.00 -9.34 1.49
C ASP A 64 2.95 -10.39 0.37
N GLN A 65 1.95 -10.34 -0.50
CA GLN A 65 1.78 -11.16 -1.69
C GLN A 65 2.05 -10.38 -2.99
N ALA A 66 2.61 -9.18 -2.89
CA ALA A 66 2.90 -8.28 -4.01
C ALA A 66 1.65 -7.83 -4.80
N ARG A 67 0.47 -7.83 -4.20
CA ARG A 67 -0.75 -7.26 -4.79
C ARG A 67 -0.76 -5.75 -4.59
N VAL A 68 -1.23 -5.02 -5.59
CA VAL A 68 -1.32 -3.56 -5.53
C VAL A 68 -2.49 -3.14 -4.66
N MET A 69 -2.20 -2.72 -3.43
CA MET A 69 -3.23 -2.28 -2.48
C MET A 69 -3.75 -0.89 -2.82
N VAL A 70 -2.84 -0.01 -3.27
CA VAL A 70 -3.17 1.33 -3.79
C VAL A 70 -1.99 1.88 -4.58
N ARG A 71 -2.26 2.80 -5.50
CA ARG A 71 -1.26 3.61 -6.21
C ARG A 71 -1.57 5.11 -6.13
N SER A 72 -0.56 5.96 -6.29
CA SER A 72 -0.72 7.41 -6.17
C SER A 72 -1.67 8.05 -7.19
N SER A 73 -1.80 7.47 -8.39
CA SER A 73 -2.75 7.93 -9.41
C SER A 73 -4.23 7.70 -9.05
N GLU A 74 -4.52 6.94 -7.98
CA GLU A 74 -5.88 6.69 -7.50
C GLU A 74 -6.41 7.79 -6.57
N ARG A 75 -5.65 8.87 -6.36
CA ARG A 75 -5.98 10.01 -5.48
C ARG A 75 -7.40 10.55 -5.59
N ASN A 76 -8.00 10.52 -6.77
CA ASN A 76 -9.35 11.06 -7.00
C ASN A 76 -10.41 9.96 -7.19
N ARG A 77 -10.11 8.72 -6.78
CA ARG A 77 -11.02 7.58 -6.86
C ARG A 77 -11.37 7.11 -5.46
N LEU A 78 -12.61 6.65 -5.28
CA LEU A 78 -12.97 5.94 -4.05
C LEU A 78 -12.29 4.58 -4.06
N ILE A 79 -11.23 4.43 -3.26
CA ILE A 79 -10.42 3.21 -3.16
C ILE A 79 -11.24 2.11 -2.46
N GLY A 80 -11.27 0.91 -3.03
CA GLY A 80 -11.96 -0.25 -2.45
C GLY A 80 -13.47 -0.35 -2.73
N MET A 81 -14.00 0.47 -3.64
CA MET A 81 -15.40 0.36 -4.09
C MET A 81 -15.46 -0.29 -5.49
N PRO A 82 -16.05 -1.49 -5.66
CA PRO A 82 -16.36 -1.99 -6.99
C PRO A 82 -17.46 -1.16 -7.64
N TYR A 83 -17.46 -1.05 -8.96
CA TYR A 83 -18.64 -0.60 -9.70
C TYR A 83 -19.77 -1.64 -9.54
N GLY A 84 -20.66 -1.48 -8.55
CA GLY A 84 -21.81 -2.36 -8.34
C GLY A 84 -22.07 -2.78 -6.89
N ALA A 85 -22.98 -3.74 -6.70
CA ALA A 85 -23.44 -4.21 -5.39
C ALA A 85 -22.29 -4.79 -4.55
N PHE A 86 -22.16 -4.28 -3.33
CA PHE A 86 -21.09 -4.58 -2.37
C PHE A 86 -21.07 -6.07 -1.98
N ASN A 87 -20.00 -6.78 -2.33
CA ASN A 87 -19.67 -8.09 -1.77
C ASN A 87 -18.37 -7.99 -0.94
N PRO A 88 -18.47 -7.96 0.40
CA PRO A 88 -17.31 -7.84 1.28
C PRO A 88 -16.37 -9.06 1.25
N GLN A 89 -16.80 -10.20 0.68
CA GLN A 89 -15.94 -11.36 0.45
C GLN A 89 -15.17 -11.30 -0.89
N GLN A 90 -15.59 -10.43 -1.83
CA GLN A 90 -14.82 -10.07 -3.03
C GLN A 90 -13.89 -8.88 -2.78
N ALA A 91 -13.79 -8.43 -1.52
CA ALA A 91 -12.91 -7.33 -1.14
C ALA A 91 -11.45 -7.67 -1.52
N LEU A 92 -10.92 -6.88 -2.45
CA LEU A 92 -9.52 -6.84 -2.88
C LEU A 92 -9.06 -7.99 -3.80
N ASP A 93 -9.72 -8.18 -4.94
CA ASP A 93 -9.06 -8.82 -6.11
C ASP A 93 -8.07 -7.84 -6.74
N ASN A 94 -7.05 -7.48 -5.96
CA ASN A 94 -6.01 -6.57 -6.38
C ASN A 94 -5.03 -7.30 -7.29
N PRO A 95 -4.68 -6.74 -8.45
CA PRO A 95 -3.74 -7.37 -9.35
C PRO A 95 -2.36 -7.49 -8.69
N LEU A 96 -1.64 -8.55 -9.04
CA LEU A 96 -0.22 -8.66 -8.75
C LEU A 96 0.54 -7.52 -9.44
N PHE A 97 1.61 -7.08 -8.79
CA PHE A 97 2.51 -6.08 -9.35
C PHE A 97 3.21 -6.61 -10.60
N ASP A 98 3.36 -5.75 -11.61
CA ASP A 98 3.75 -6.14 -12.98
C ASP A 98 5.25 -6.42 -13.15
N GLN A 99 6.04 -6.38 -12.06
CA GLN A 99 7.48 -6.64 -12.06
C GLN A 99 7.82 -7.91 -11.30
N ASP A 100 8.02 -9.02 -12.01
CA ASP A 100 8.35 -10.34 -11.42
C ASP A 100 9.53 -10.29 -10.45
N ARG A 101 10.54 -9.45 -10.72
CA ARG A 101 11.68 -9.27 -9.82
C ARG A 101 11.30 -8.64 -8.48
N VAL A 102 10.36 -7.70 -8.48
CA VAL A 102 9.83 -7.09 -7.24
C VAL A 102 8.94 -8.10 -6.52
N VAL A 103 8.08 -8.82 -7.24
CA VAL A 103 7.24 -9.89 -6.68
C VAL A 103 8.12 -10.93 -5.96
N ALA A 104 9.20 -11.39 -6.62
CA ALA A 104 10.16 -12.30 -6.01
C ALA A 104 10.86 -11.70 -4.79
N ALA A 105 11.29 -10.42 -4.86
CA ALA A 105 11.96 -9.74 -3.75
C ALA A 105 11.06 -9.53 -2.52
N ILE A 106 9.75 -9.35 -2.72
CA ILE A 106 8.76 -9.24 -1.62
C ILE A 106 8.69 -10.54 -0.83
N SER A 107 8.71 -11.69 -1.52
CA SER A 107 8.69 -13.01 -0.86
C SER A 107 9.91 -13.27 0.04
N THR A 108 11.04 -12.65 -0.27
CA THR A 108 12.28 -12.72 0.53
C THR A 108 12.44 -11.54 1.49
N GLY A 109 11.42 -10.66 1.58
CA GLY A 109 11.44 -9.49 2.46
C GLY A 109 12.51 -8.45 2.12
N SER A 110 12.97 -8.42 0.87
CA SER A 110 14.10 -7.60 0.44
C SER A 110 13.67 -6.21 -0.04
N SER A 111 14.56 -5.23 0.10
CA SER A 111 14.45 -3.88 -0.47
C SER A 111 15.52 -3.70 -1.55
N GLY A 112 15.28 -2.82 -2.52
CA GLY A 112 16.23 -2.58 -3.58
C GLY A 112 15.71 -1.67 -4.67
N PHE A 113 16.29 -1.80 -5.86
CA PHE A 113 15.86 -1.09 -7.04
C PHE A 113 16.10 -1.94 -8.29
N LEU A 114 15.42 -1.62 -9.37
CA LEU A 114 15.65 -2.19 -10.69
C LEU A 114 15.44 -1.14 -11.78
N ARG A 115 16.09 -1.36 -12.91
CA ARG A 115 15.93 -0.56 -14.13
C ARG A 115 15.26 -1.40 -15.19
N TYR A 116 14.34 -0.79 -15.92
CA TYR A 116 13.66 -1.41 -17.05
C TYR A 116 13.17 -0.34 -18.02
N GLN A 117 12.60 -0.78 -19.15
CA GLN A 117 12.04 0.09 -20.17
C GLN A 117 10.52 -0.05 -20.16
N ARG A 118 9.79 1.07 -20.11
CA ARG A 118 8.34 1.10 -20.28
C ARG A 118 8.00 2.05 -21.42
N ASN A 119 7.36 1.54 -22.47
CA ASN A 119 7.06 2.29 -23.70
C ASN A 119 8.30 2.97 -24.31
N GLY A 120 9.46 2.31 -24.25
CA GLY A 120 10.73 2.83 -24.78
C GLY A 120 11.39 3.93 -23.94
N ARG A 121 10.93 4.19 -22.71
CA ARG A 121 11.55 5.13 -21.77
C ARG A 121 12.20 4.39 -20.59
N PRO A 122 13.40 4.82 -20.15
CA PRO A 122 14.07 4.22 -19.00
C PRO A 122 13.32 4.58 -17.70
N VAL A 123 12.97 3.56 -16.93
CA VAL A 123 12.32 3.69 -15.63
C VAL A 123 13.24 3.11 -14.56
N LEU A 124 13.45 3.88 -13.51
CA LEU A 124 14.06 3.42 -12.26
C LEU A 124 12.94 3.14 -11.27
N LEU A 125 12.86 1.89 -10.81
CA LEU A 125 11.94 1.49 -9.75
C LEU A 125 12.72 1.20 -8.48
N ALA A 126 12.38 1.88 -7.39
CA ALA A 126 12.88 1.57 -6.05
C ALA A 126 11.76 0.93 -5.21
N TYR A 127 12.08 -0.06 -4.40
CA TYR A 127 11.13 -0.73 -3.53
C TYR A 127 11.71 -0.93 -2.13
N TYR A 128 10.90 -0.68 -1.11
CA TYR A 128 11.31 -0.69 0.29
C TYR A 128 10.31 -1.45 1.16
N ARG A 129 10.82 -2.41 1.92
CA ARG A 129 10.06 -3.23 2.85
C ARG A 129 9.64 -2.43 4.09
N LEU A 130 8.32 -2.34 4.34
CA LEU A 130 7.75 -1.76 5.55
C LEU A 130 7.68 -2.82 6.65
N GLY A 131 8.59 -2.72 7.62
CA GLY A 131 8.70 -3.70 8.71
C GLY A 131 7.47 -3.80 9.63
N ALA A 132 6.66 -2.75 9.73
CA ALA A 132 5.50 -2.73 10.62
C ALA A 132 4.32 -3.60 10.14
N LEU A 133 4.15 -3.74 8.82
CA LEU A 133 2.93 -4.29 8.20
C LEU A 133 3.16 -5.56 7.39
N GLY A 134 4.41 -5.90 7.08
CA GLY A 134 4.62 -6.95 6.10
C GLY A 134 4.44 -6.47 4.64
N TRP A 135 4.30 -5.16 4.42
CA TRP A 135 4.10 -4.58 3.09
C TRP A 135 5.36 -3.99 2.45
N THR A 136 5.24 -3.55 1.21
CA THR A 136 6.32 -2.91 0.43
C THR A 136 5.83 -1.61 -0.19
N TYR A 137 6.61 -0.55 -0.04
CA TYR A 137 6.42 0.72 -0.73
C TYR A 137 7.30 0.76 -1.97
N ALA A 138 6.72 0.96 -3.15
CA ALA A 138 7.47 1.03 -4.41
C ALA A 138 7.25 2.38 -5.10
N LEU A 139 8.29 2.88 -5.76
CA LEU A 139 8.30 4.15 -6.49
C LEU A 139 8.89 3.92 -7.87
N GLU A 140 8.19 4.38 -8.89
CA GLU A 140 8.67 4.44 -10.26
C GLU A 140 8.98 5.89 -10.63
N VAL A 141 10.16 6.12 -11.17
CA VAL A 141 10.59 7.42 -11.69
C VAL A 141 11.11 7.29 -13.12
N ASP A 142 10.89 8.34 -13.92
CA ASP A 142 11.64 8.57 -15.14
C ASP A 142 13.12 8.73 -14.78
N GLU A 143 13.95 7.80 -15.23
CA GLU A 143 15.34 7.71 -14.78
C GLU A 143 16.15 8.93 -15.23
N GLU A 144 15.93 9.42 -16.44
CA GLU A 144 16.66 10.58 -16.96
C GLU A 144 16.31 11.87 -16.24
N ALA A 145 15.03 12.09 -15.94
CA ALA A 145 14.60 13.24 -15.17
C ALA A 145 15.11 13.18 -13.72
N PHE A 146 15.15 11.99 -13.13
CA PHE A 146 15.63 11.78 -11.77
C PHE A 146 17.15 12.00 -11.64
N LEU A 147 17.95 11.53 -12.60
CA LEU A 147 19.42 11.65 -12.57
C LEU A 147 19.97 13.03 -12.96
N LYS A 148 19.10 13.97 -13.38
CA LYS A 148 19.48 15.36 -13.69
C LYS A 148 19.44 16.29 -12.46
N LEU A 149 19.11 15.74 -11.28
CA LEU A 149 19.25 16.40 -9.98
C LEU A 149 20.72 16.57 -9.59
#